data_AF-A0AAV0XN86-F1
#
_entry.id   AF-A0AAV0XN86-F1
#
_cell.length_a   1.000
_cell.length_b   1.000
_cell.length_c   1.000
_cell.angle_alpha   90.00
_cell.angle_beta   90.00
_cell.angle_gamma   90.00
#
_symmetry.space_group_name_H-M   'P 1'
#
loop_
_entity.id
_entity.type
_entity.pdbx_description
1 polymer ?
#
loop_
_entity_poly.entity_id
_entity_poly.type
_entity_poly.pdbx_seq_one_letter_code
_entity_poly.pdbx_strand_id
1 'polypeptide(L)'
;MQSSLSHEIVEADTNKETCNAIQNILKLMKFNDTKYGSSSSGIQTLEARLKKITSEGQWETFLHTAGNVSVPLRKRSGAKMSVQPTSIARRSQNITRGSKSLPSGRPAKCESGIKKRKRNLGSNVNANLPNAKSLGRGH
;
A
#
# COMPACT_ATOMS: atom_id res chain seq x y z
N MET A 1 -15.72 -27.49 -36.18
CA MET A 1 -15.31 -28.26 -34.99
C MET A 1 -13.80 -28.23 -34.74
N GLN A 2 -13.07 -27.17 -35.13
CA GLN A 2 -11.62 -27.06 -34.89
C GLN A 2 -11.24 -26.10 -33.74
N SER A 3 -12.16 -25.28 -33.21
CA SER A 3 -11.81 -24.27 -32.18
C SER A 3 -11.82 -24.80 -30.74
N SER A 4 -12.37 -25.99 -30.48
CA SER A 4 -12.41 -26.57 -29.13
C SER A 4 -11.09 -27.24 -28.76
N LEU A 5 -10.38 -27.83 -29.74
CA LEU A 5 -9.12 -28.56 -29.52
C LEU A 5 -7.95 -27.62 -29.18
N SER A 6 -7.96 -26.40 -29.71
CA SER A 6 -6.92 -25.39 -29.46
C SER A 6 -7.00 -24.76 -28.07
N HIS A 7 -8.20 -24.72 -27.46
CA HIS A 7 -8.37 -24.21 -26.10
C HIS A 7 -7.85 -25.21 -25.06
N GLU A 8 -8.12 -26.50 -25.22
CA GLU A 8 -7.63 -27.55 -24.31
C GLU A 8 -6.09 -27.65 -24.29
N ILE A 9 -5.42 -27.47 -25.44
CA ILE A 9 -3.95 -27.56 -25.52
C ILE A 9 -3.28 -26.39 -24.78
N VAL A 10 -3.79 -25.16 -24.93
CA VAL A 10 -3.26 -23.96 -24.26
C VAL A 10 -3.49 -24.02 -22.74
N GLU A 11 -4.63 -24.58 -22.31
CA GLU A 11 -4.94 -24.76 -20.90
C GLU A 11 -4.05 -25.84 -20.25
N ALA A 12 -3.73 -26.93 -20.98
CA ALA A 12 -2.81 -27.97 -20.50
C ALA A 12 -1.36 -27.48 -20.35
N ASP A 13 -0.87 -26.66 -21.28
CA ASP A 13 0.50 -26.14 -21.26
C ASP A 13 0.71 -25.10 -20.14
N THR A 14 -0.25 -24.18 -19.96
CA THR A 14 -0.23 -23.20 -18.85
C THR A 14 -0.34 -23.88 -17.48
N ASN A 15 -1.12 -24.96 -17.37
CA ASN A 15 -1.21 -25.77 -16.15
C ASN A 15 0.11 -26.49 -15.83
N LYS A 16 0.89 -26.90 -16.84
CA LYS A 16 2.19 -27.55 -16.63
C LYS A 16 3.27 -26.56 -16.19
N GLU A 17 3.27 -25.36 -16.77
CA GLU A 17 4.16 -24.27 -16.37
C GLU A 17 3.91 -23.81 -14.92
N THR A 18 2.65 -23.63 -14.54
CA THR A 18 2.27 -23.25 -13.17
C THR A 18 2.62 -24.34 -12.15
N CYS A 19 2.40 -25.62 -12.47
CA CYS A 19 2.85 -26.73 -11.63
C CYS A 19 4.36 -26.73 -11.40
N ASN A 20 5.16 -26.48 -12.46
CA ASN A 20 6.61 -26.35 -12.34
C ASN A 20 7.02 -25.14 -11.48
N ALA A 21 6.32 -24.01 -11.61
CA ALA A 21 6.57 -22.82 -10.79
C ALA A 21 6.30 -23.09 -9.29
N ILE A 22 5.20 -23.76 -8.96
CA ILE A 22 4.88 -24.15 -7.58
C ILE A 22 5.95 -25.08 -7.00
N GLN A 23 6.41 -26.07 -7.78
CA GLN A 23 7.49 -26.97 -7.35
C GLN A 23 8.80 -26.21 -7.05
N ASN A 24 9.13 -25.20 -7.85
CA ASN A 24 10.29 -24.34 -7.61
C ASN A 24 10.13 -23.49 -6.34
N ILE A 25 8.94 -22.96 -6.07
CA ILE A 25 8.64 -22.24 -4.82
C ILE A 25 8.85 -23.14 -3.61
N LEU A 26 8.36 -24.38 -3.64
CA LEU A 26 8.53 -25.34 -2.54
C LEU A 26 10.00 -25.68 -2.29
N LYS A 27 10.81 -25.83 -3.35
CA LYS A 27 12.27 -26.01 -3.22
C LYS A 27 12.93 -24.82 -2.53
N LEU A 28 12.56 -23.59 -2.92
CA LEU A 28 13.07 -22.36 -2.29
C LEU A 28 12.64 -22.24 -0.83
N MET A 29 11.40 -22.59 -0.50
CA MET A 29 10.92 -22.60 0.89
C MET A 29 11.73 -23.56 1.76
N LYS A 30 11.98 -24.78 1.27
CA LYS A 30 12.82 -25.76 1.98
C LYS A 30 14.26 -25.26 2.16
N PHE A 31 14.85 -24.69 1.11
CA PHE A 31 16.21 -24.13 1.19
C PHE A 31 16.31 -22.99 2.21
N ASN A 32 15.31 -22.10 2.25
CA ASN A 32 15.32 -21.00 3.21
C ASN A 32 15.10 -21.48 4.65
N ASP A 33 14.27 -22.51 4.84
CA ASP A 33 14.06 -23.13 6.14
C ASP A 33 15.35 -23.77 6.67
N THR A 34 16.07 -24.53 5.84
CA THR A 34 17.36 -25.12 6.24
C THR A 34 18.45 -24.07 6.46
N LYS A 35 18.45 -22.99 5.68
CA LYS A 35 19.47 -21.92 5.77
C LYS A 35 19.29 -21.02 6.99
N TYR A 36 18.07 -20.62 7.30
CA TYR A 36 17.81 -19.60 8.33
C TYR A 36 17.18 -20.17 9.61
N GLY A 37 16.58 -21.35 9.55
CA GLY A 37 15.80 -21.94 10.64
C GLY A 37 14.49 -21.18 10.85
N SER A 38 13.36 -21.77 10.46
CA SER A 38 12.07 -21.14 10.70
C SER A 38 11.63 -21.30 12.16
N SER A 39 11.00 -20.26 12.71
CA SER A 39 10.38 -20.35 14.04
C SER A 39 9.09 -21.18 13.98
N SER A 40 8.84 -21.97 15.04
CA SER A 40 7.63 -22.78 15.15
C SER A 40 6.35 -21.93 15.06
N SER A 41 6.34 -20.75 15.70
CA SER A 41 5.22 -19.80 15.65
C SER A 41 4.98 -19.20 14.26
N GLY A 42 6.04 -18.95 13.51
CA GLY A 42 5.97 -18.45 12.14
C GLY A 42 5.36 -19.49 11.20
N ILE A 43 5.80 -20.74 11.30
CA ILE A 43 5.26 -21.86 10.52
C ILE A 43 3.78 -22.09 10.85
N GLN A 44 3.42 -22.16 12.13
CA GLN A 44 2.03 -22.35 12.55
C GLN A 44 1.10 -21.23 12.04
N THR A 45 1.59 -19.99 12.04
CA THR A 45 0.82 -18.85 11.52
C THR A 45 0.61 -18.96 10.01
N LEU A 46 1.65 -19.36 9.27
CA LEU A 46 1.55 -19.57 7.82
C LEU A 46 0.57 -20.69 7.50
N GLU A 47 0.68 -21.82 8.20
CA GLU A 47 -0.20 -22.97 8.05
C GLU A 47 -1.67 -22.60 8.33
N ALA A 48 -1.92 -21.90 9.44
CA ALA A 48 -3.27 -21.44 9.78
C ALA A 48 -3.86 -20.47 8.75
N ARG A 49 -3.03 -19.65 8.09
CA ARG A 49 -3.47 -18.75 7.02
C ARG A 49 -3.83 -19.53 5.75
N LEU A 50 -3.02 -20.51 5.37
CA LEU A 50 -3.29 -21.38 4.22
C LEU A 50 -4.59 -22.18 4.41
N LYS A 51 -4.80 -22.76 5.60
CA LYS A 51 -6.02 -23.51 5.95
C LYS A 51 -7.32 -22.70 5.87
N LYS A 52 -7.23 -21.37 5.99
CA LYS A 52 -8.39 -20.46 5.94
C LYS A 52 -8.78 -20.05 4.51
N ILE A 53 -7.98 -20.41 3.51
CA ILE A 53 -8.27 -20.09 2.12
C ILE A 53 -9.35 -21.04 1.63
N THR A 54 -10.49 -20.48 1.22
CA THR A 54 -11.67 -21.22 0.77
C THR A 54 -12.13 -20.80 -0.62
N SER A 55 -11.58 -19.71 -1.17
CA SER A 55 -11.91 -19.20 -2.50
C SER A 55 -10.68 -18.80 -3.31
N GLU A 56 -10.83 -18.82 -4.63
CA GLU A 56 -9.79 -18.42 -5.59
C GLU A 56 -9.32 -16.98 -5.35
N GLY A 57 -10.24 -16.04 -5.08
CA GLY A 57 -9.88 -14.66 -4.77
C GLY A 57 -9.04 -14.51 -3.49
N GLN A 58 -9.29 -15.35 -2.48
CA GLN A 58 -8.47 -15.39 -1.26
C GLN A 58 -7.08 -15.96 -1.55
N TRP A 59 -7.00 -16.97 -2.43
CA TRP A 59 -5.75 -17.55 -2.89
C TRP A 59 -4.88 -16.53 -3.62
N GLU A 60 -5.43 -15.82 -4.61
CA GLU A 60 -4.71 -14.78 -5.36
C GLU A 60 -4.26 -13.63 -4.46
N THR A 61 -5.12 -13.20 -3.53
CA THR A 61 -4.76 -12.18 -2.53
C THR A 61 -3.60 -12.64 -1.65
N PHE A 62 -3.58 -13.91 -1.26
CA PHE A 62 -2.50 -14.50 -0.48
C PHE A 62 -1.19 -14.51 -1.27
N LEU A 63 -1.21 -14.97 -2.53
CA LEU A 63 -0.05 -14.99 -3.42
C LEU A 63 0.52 -13.58 -3.64
N HIS A 64 -0.34 -12.62 -3.96
CA HIS A 64 0.08 -11.23 -4.10
C HIS A 64 0.60 -10.64 -2.80
N THR A 65 0.05 -10.98 -1.63
CA THR A 65 0.56 -10.45 -0.35
C THR A 65 1.89 -11.06 0.04
N ALA A 66 2.10 -12.34 -0.23
CA ALA A 66 3.36 -13.04 0.03
C ALA A 66 4.47 -12.61 -0.94
N GLY A 67 4.11 -12.23 -2.18
CA GLY A 67 5.04 -11.86 -3.25
C GLY A 67 5.04 -10.39 -3.68
N ASN A 68 4.31 -9.48 -3.01
CA ASN A 68 4.16 -8.11 -3.52
C ASN A 68 5.49 -7.34 -3.47
N VAL A 69 5.96 -6.86 -4.63
CA VAL A 69 7.05 -5.88 -4.74
C VAL A 69 6.70 -4.57 -4.02
N SER A 70 5.41 -4.21 -3.96
CA SER A 70 4.90 -3.00 -3.33
C SER A 70 4.89 -3.05 -1.79
N VAL A 71 4.92 -4.24 -1.18
CA VAL A 71 5.08 -4.37 0.28
C VAL A 71 6.57 -4.43 0.57
N PRO A 72 7.19 -3.37 1.12
CA PRO A 72 8.62 -3.37 1.32
C PRO A 72 9.01 -4.50 2.26
N LEU A 73 9.89 -5.40 1.80
CA LEU A 73 10.44 -6.51 2.61
C LEU A 73 11.11 -6.01 3.91
N ARG A 74 11.51 -4.74 3.94
CA ARG A 74 11.94 -4.03 5.14
C ARG A 74 10.77 -3.32 5.80
N LYS A 75 10.03 -4.01 6.67
CA LYS A 75 9.35 -3.34 7.78
C LYS A 75 10.30 -3.31 8.98
N ARG A 76 11.17 -2.31 9.05
CA ARG A 76 11.94 -2.07 10.29
C ARG A 76 10.93 -1.74 11.41
N SER A 77 11.08 -2.32 12.60
CA SER A 77 10.37 -1.84 13.78
C SER A 77 10.71 -0.35 13.98
N GLY A 78 9.71 0.54 13.96
CA GLY A 78 9.93 1.99 13.93
C GLY A 78 10.15 2.61 12.55
N ALA A 79 9.78 1.94 11.45
CA ALA A 79 9.69 2.56 10.12
C ALA A 79 8.59 3.63 10.07
N LYS A 80 7.53 3.45 10.88
CA LYS A 80 6.49 4.46 11.06
C LYS A 80 7.00 5.50 12.06
N MET A 81 7.20 6.73 11.60
CA MET A 81 7.43 7.86 12.49
C MET A 81 6.15 8.14 13.28
N SER A 82 6.20 7.88 14.58
CA SER A 82 5.14 8.28 15.50
C SER A 82 5.25 9.77 15.80
N VAL A 83 4.12 10.40 16.08
CA VAL A 83 4.09 11.80 16.52
C VAL A 83 4.00 11.86 18.03
N GLN A 84 4.61 12.89 18.62
CA GLN A 84 4.50 13.19 20.04
C GLN A 84 3.02 13.29 20.48
N PRO A 85 2.64 12.80 21.68
CA PRO A 85 1.27 12.85 22.18
C PRO A 85 0.64 14.25 22.11
N THR A 86 1.44 15.28 22.42
CA THR A 86 0.99 16.66 22.39
C THR A 86 0.60 17.14 20.99
N SER A 87 1.29 16.67 19.96
CA SER A 87 0.94 17.00 18.57
C SER A 87 -0.30 16.23 18.10
N ILE A 88 -0.59 15.05 18.65
CA ILE A 88 -1.84 14.32 18.42
C ILE A 88 -3.01 15.07 19.05
N ALA A 89 -2.84 15.55 20.28
CA ALA A 89 -3.86 16.33 20.98
C ALA A 89 -4.19 17.66 20.27
N ARG A 90 -3.20 18.29 19.64
CA ARG A 90 -3.34 19.53 18.86
C ARG A 90 -3.95 19.34 17.46
N ARG A 91 -4.35 18.14 17.05
CA ARG A 91 -5.00 17.94 15.73
C ARG A 91 -6.42 18.51 15.74
N SER A 92 -6.82 19.07 14.60
CA SER A 92 -8.21 19.50 14.39
C SER A 92 -9.17 18.32 14.47
N GLN A 93 -10.41 18.59 14.86
CA GLN A 93 -11.45 17.56 15.03
C GLN A 93 -11.72 16.78 13.73
N ASN A 94 -11.46 17.39 12.57
CA ASN A 94 -11.65 16.78 11.26
C ASN A 94 -10.52 15.81 10.86
N ILE A 95 -9.50 15.64 11.70
CA ILE A 95 -8.34 14.79 11.42
C ILE A 95 -8.21 13.69 12.48
N THR A 96 -7.94 12.47 12.03
CA THR A 96 -7.76 11.32 12.92
C THR A 96 -6.64 11.55 13.92
N ARG A 97 -6.93 11.37 15.22
CA ARG A 97 -5.98 11.43 16.35
C ARG A 97 -5.09 10.18 16.47
N GLY A 98 -4.68 9.61 15.35
CA GLY A 98 -3.82 8.42 15.31
C GLY A 98 -2.35 8.73 15.52
N SER A 99 -1.55 7.75 15.95
CA SER A 99 -0.10 7.89 16.16
C SER A 99 0.72 8.15 14.88
N LYS A 100 0.11 8.03 13.69
CA LYS A 100 0.76 8.29 12.40
C LYS A 100 0.96 9.79 12.18
N SER A 101 2.10 10.20 11.64
CA SER A 101 2.28 11.58 11.17
C SER A 101 1.31 11.93 10.06
N LEU A 102 0.84 13.17 10.07
CA LEU A 102 0.10 13.72 8.95
C LEU A 102 1.11 14.07 7.85
N PRO A 103 0.81 13.82 6.58
CA PRO A 103 1.63 14.31 5.48
C PRO A 103 1.49 15.84 5.44
N SER A 104 2.34 16.53 6.18
CA SER A 104 2.46 17.99 6.18
C SER A 104 3.73 18.35 5.43
N GLY A 105 3.63 19.10 4.33
CA GLY A 105 4.81 19.48 3.55
C GLY A 105 4.48 19.84 2.11
N ARG A 106 5.51 19.79 1.25
CA ARG A 106 5.35 20.00 -0.19
C ARG A 106 4.49 18.86 -0.76
N PRO A 107 3.38 19.16 -1.47
CA PRO A 107 2.59 18.14 -2.13
C PRO A 107 3.45 17.33 -3.10
N ALA A 108 3.09 16.07 -3.34
CA ALA A 108 3.79 15.26 -4.33
C ALA A 108 3.75 15.95 -5.71
N LYS A 109 4.70 15.64 -6.61
CA LYS A 109 4.79 16.30 -7.94
C LYS A 109 3.47 16.26 -8.75
N CYS A 110 2.59 15.31 -8.46
CA CYS A 110 1.30 15.12 -9.13
C CYS A 110 0.10 15.69 -8.35
N GLU A 111 0.33 16.31 -7.19
CA GLU A 111 -0.73 16.87 -6.34
C GLU A 111 -0.80 18.40 -6.53
N SER A 112 -2.00 18.92 -6.73
CA SER A 112 -2.24 20.36 -6.89
C SER A 112 -2.06 21.08 -5.56
N GLY A 113 -0.96 21.83 -5.43
CA GLY A 113 -0.74 22.71 -4.28
C GLY A 113 -1.71 23.90 -4.26
N ILE A 114 -1.96 24.44 -3.07
CA ILE A 114 -2.68 25.70 -2.90
C ILE A 114 -1.89 26.82 -3.60
N LYS A 115 -2.43 27.36 -4.69
CA LYS A 115 -1.81 28.45 -5.43
C LYS A 115 -1.85 29.73 -4.59
N LYS A 116 -0.68 30.35 -4.36
CA LYS A 116 -0.60 31.68 -3.73
C LYS A 116 -1.24 32.72 -4.66
N ARG A 117 -1.91 33.73 -4.09
CA ARG A 117 -2.47 34.86 -4.85
C ARG A 117 -1.36 35.62 -5.58
N LYS A 118 -1.60 36.00 -6.84
CA LYS A 118 -0.70 36.88 -7.62
C LYS A 118 -0.64 38.26 -6.96
N ARG A 119 0.56 38.76 -6.68
CA ARG A 119 0.77 40.08 -6.06
C ARG A 119 0.75 41.17 -7.12
N ASN A 120 -0.43 41.51 -7.62
CA ASN A 120 -0.63 42.62 -8.56
C ASN A 120 -1.74 43.55 -8.05
N LEU A 121 -1.38 44.79 -7.68
CA LEU A 121 -2.32 45.73 -7.08
C LEU A 121 -3.43 46.14 -8.05
N GLY A 122 -3.09 46.57 -9.28
CA GLY A 122 -4.08 47.02 -10.27
C GLY A 122 -5.10 45.95 -10.63
N SER A 123 -4.65 44.71 -10.85
CA SER A 123 -5.54 43.56 -11.10
C SER A 123 -6.45 43.25 -9.90
N ASN A 124 -5.97 43.42 -8.68
CA ASN A 124 -6.75 43.14 -7.47
C ASN A 124 -7.79 44.24 -7.19
N VAL A 125 -7.46 45.50 -7.49
CA VAL A 125 -8.38 46.65 -7.40
C VAL A 125 -9.52 46.49 -8.39
N ASN A 126 -9.20 46.20 -9.66
CA ASN A 126 -10.23 45.98 -10.69
C ASN A 126 -11.16 44.79 -10.39
N ALA A 127 -10.65 43.78 -9.68
CA ALA A 127 -11.41 42.60 -9.28
C ALA A 127 -12.08 42.73 -7.89
N ASN A 128 -12.03 43.90 -7.24
CA ASN A 128 -12.57 44.14 -5.89
C ASN A 128 -12.15 43.10 -4.85
N LEU A 129 -10.91 42.60 -4.94
CA LEU A 129 -10.42 41.57 -4.04
C LEU A 129 -9.94 42.18 -2.72
N PRO A 130 -10.45 41.75 -1.55
CA PRO A 130 -10.03 42.30 -0.27
C PRO A 130 -8.53 42.07 -0.04
N ASN A 131 -7.84 43.11 0.45
CA ASN A 131 -6.40 43.09 0.67
C ASN A 131 -6.02 42.26 1.91
N ALA A 132 -6.85 42.31 2.95
CA ALA A 132 -6.68 41.52 4.16
C ALA A 132 -7.34 40.15 4.02
N LYS A 133 -6.66 39.10 4.51
CA LYS A 133 -7.34 37.82 4.77
C LYS A 133 -8.41 38.08 5.83
N SER A 134 -9.65 37.63 5.62
CA SER A 134 -10.66 37.62 6.67
C SER A 134 -10.14 36.80 7.85
N LEU A 135 -9.88 37.45 8.97
CA LEU A 135 -9.56 36.80 10.24
C LEU A 135 -10.85 36.19 10.78
N GLY A 136 -11.29 35.03 10.26
CA GLY A 136 -12.59 34.51 10.73
C GLY A 136 -13.18 33.28 10.07
N ARG A 137 -12.49 32.52 9.21
CA ARG A 137 -12.98 31.19 8.81
C ARG A 137 -11.83 30.19 8.75
N GLY A 138 -11.85 29.27 9.71
CA GLY A 138 -10.91 28.14 9.80
C GLY A 138 -10.12 28.09 11.11
N HIS A 139 -10.68 28.59 12.21
CA HIS A 139 -10.19 28.28 13.55
C HIS A 139 -10.98 27.11 14.15
#